data_AF-A0A9E4UAC4-F1
#
_entry.id   AF-A0A9E4UAC4-F1
#
_cell.length_a   1.000
_cell.length_b   1.000
_cell.length_c   1.000
_cell.angle_alpha   90.00
_cell.angle_beta   90.00
_cell.angle_gamma   90.00
#
_symmetry.space_group_name_H-M   'P 1'
#
loop_
_entity.id
_entity.type
_entity.pdbx_description
1 polymer ?
#
loop_
_entity_poly.entity_id
_entity_poly.type
_entity_poly.pdbx_seq_one_letter_code
_entity_poly.pdbx_strand_id
1 'polypeptide(L)'
;MEGREHTGVLVIMNATKNPAKAAEWNDWYENVHMPEILATKVFSTGSRFKAMPGAKTLGDSTNLALYETSRQDVAGAWDELRKALGANPQPSTPRPESIVSLVSTHTLISAHGQAVGKKANGALVVLANLIDETKWDEYTEWLTQHHIPEIIQTGAFYAATRYRTNDPQEGQAHLLVIYETELRDPAEAMKKLEAARDTMTPNRGYTSVVAMAAYARTK
;
A
#
# COMPACT_ATOMS: atom_id res chain seq x y z
N MET A 1 5.19 -0.47 -9.02
CA MET A 1 5.74 -1.10 -7.81
C MET A 1 6.97 -1.88 -8.19
N GLU A 2 8.13 -1.50 -7.67
CA GLU A 2 9.46 -2.11 -7.94
C GLU A 2 9.75 -2.37 -9.44
N GLY A 3 9.14 -1.57 -10.32
CA GLY A 3 9.24 -1.68 -11.78
C GLY A 3 8.57 -2.88 -12.43
N ARG A 4 7.74 -3.64 -11.70
CA ARG A 4 6.98 -4.77 -12.26
C ARG A 4 5.69 -4.31 -12.94
N GLU A 5 5.43 -4.91 -14.10
CA GLU A 5 4.14 -4.74 -14.78
C GLU A 5 3.01 -5.41 -13.99
N HIS A 6 2.01 -4.61 -13.62
CA HIS A 6 0.81 -5.06 -12.93
C HIS A 6 -0.33 -4.10 -13.29
N THR A 7 -1.57 -4.56 -13.13
CA THR A 7 -2.79 -3.79 -13.38
C THR A 7 -3.46 -3.32 -12.10
N GLY A 8 -3.08 -3.90 -10.96
CA GLY A 8 -3.62 -3.51 -9.67
C GLY A 8 -2.97 -4.25 -8.50
N VAL A 9 -3.42 -3.89 -7.31
CA VAL A 9 -2.93 -4.42 -6.05
C VAL A 9 -4.07 -4.79 -5.11
N LEU A 10 -3.88 -5.87 -4.35
CA LEU A 10 -4.62 -6.16 -3.13
C LEU A 10 -3.80 -5.63 -1.95
N VAL A 11 -4.42 -4.78 -1.15
CA VAL A 11 -3.84 -4.19 0.06
C VAL A 11 -4.47 -4.83 1.28
N ILE A 12 -3.63 -5.31 2.19
CA ILE A 12 -4.06 -5.81 3.49
C ILE A 12 -3.31 -5.06 4.58
N MET A 13 -4.05 -4.42 5.49
CA MET A 13 -3.51 -3.81 6.70
C MET A 13 -3.99 -4.59 7.91
N ASN A 14 -3.07 -5.07 8.74
CA ASN A 14 -3.39 -5.96 9.86
C ASN A 14 -2.37 -5.87 11.01
N ALA A 15 -2.73 -6.49 12.14
CA ALA A 15 -1.87 -6.67 13.30
C ALA A 15 -2.14 -8.03 13.94
N THR A 16 -1.19 -8.52 14.74
CA THR A 16 -1.49 -9.63 15.65
C THR A 16 -2.39 -9.14 16.78
N LYS A 17 -3.34 -9.96 17.24
CA LYS A 17 -4.11 -9.64 18.46
C LYS A 17 -3.25 -9.72 19.72
N ASN A 18 -2.20 -10.52 19.70
CA ASN A 18 -1.30 -10.72 20.83
C ASN A 18 0.12 -10.27 20.46
N PRO A 19 0.57 -9.08 20.90
CA PRO A 19 1.90 -8.58 20.62
C PRO A 19 3.03 -9.54 21.00
N ALA A 20 2.86 -10.36 22.06
CA ALA A 20 3.86 -11.34 22.47
C ALA A 20 4.04 -12.47 21.43
N LYS A 21 3.06 -12.68 20.55
CA LYS A 21 3.09 -13.63 19.44
C LYS A 21 3.43 -12.98 18.09
N ALA A 22 3.87 -11.71 18.08
CA ALA A 22 4.17 -11.02 16.83
C ALA A 22 5.25 -11.73 16.00
N ALA A 23 6.25 -12.37 16.62
CA ALA A 23 7.28 -13.11 15.90
C ALA A 23 6.71 -14.36 15.21
N GLU A 24 5.96 -15.18 15.95
CA GLU A 24 5.25 -16.37 15.43
C GLU A 24 4.30 -15.99 14.29
N TRP A 25 3.50 -14.94 14.47
CA TRP A 25 2.57 -14.46 13.45
C TRP A 25 3.30 -13.98 12.19
N ASN A 26 4.42 -13.26 12.35
CA ASN A 26 5.19 -12.77 11.21
C ASN A 26 5.86 -13.90 10.43
N ASP A 27 6.38 -14.92 11.13
CA ASP A 27 6.99 -16.09 10.53
C ASP A 27 5.95 -16.92 9.75
N TRP A 28 4.80 -17.17 10.34
CA TRP A 28 3.67 -17.81 9.66
C TRP A 28 3.23 -17.04 8.41
N TYR A 29 3.14 -15.72 8.50
CA TYR A 29 2.67 -14.91 7.37
C TYR A 29 3.68 -14.99 6.21
N GLU A 30 4.98 -14.95 6.52
CA GLU A 30 6.06 -14.97 5.55
C GLU A 30 6.25 -16.34 4.90
N ASN A 31 6.25 -17.41 5.71
CA ASN A 31 6.66 -18.73 5.27
C ASN A 31 5.49 -19.64 4.89
N VAL A 32 4.26 -19.26 5.23
CA VAL A 32 3.05 -20.05 4.93
C VAL A 32 2.03 -19.21 4.17
N HIS A 33 1.52 -18.15 4.78
CA HIS A 33 0.34 -17.45 4.23
C HIS A 33 0.61 -16.77 2.89
N MET A 34 1.68 -15.98 2.78
CA MET A 34 2.04 -15.32 1.52
C MET A 34 2.40 -16.35 0.43
N PRO A 35 3.26 -17.35 0.67
CA PRO A 35 3.55 -18.39 -0.32
C PRO A 35 2.31 -19.09 -0.87
N GLU A 36 1.33 -19.40 -0.02
CA GLU A 36 0.10 -20.03 -0.47
C GLU A 36 -0.80 -19.11 -1.30
N ILE A 37 -0.89 -17.82 -0.95
CA ILE A 37 -1.56 -16.83 -1.81
C ILE A 37 -0.89 -16.80 -3.18
N LEU A 38 0.45 -16.75 -3.22
CA LEU A 38 1.20 -16.68 -4.47
C LEU A 38 1.12 -17.99 -5.28
N ALA A 39 0.98 -19.14 -4.62
CA ALA A 39 0.81 -20.43 -5.28
C ALA A 39 -0.48 -20.52 -6.11
N THR A 40 -1.52 -19.73 -5.78
CA THR A 40 -2.76 -19.65 -6.58
C THR A 40 -2.55 -18.98 -7.94
N LYS A 41 -1.47 -18.20 -8.12
CA LYS A 41 -1.16 -17.41 -9.33
C LYS A 41 -2.22 -16.37 -9.71
N VAL A 42 -3.15 -16.08 -8.81
CA VAL A 42 -4.07 -14.94 -8.92
C VAL A 42 -3.29 -13.63 -8.76
N PHE A 43 -2.37 -13.63 -7.79
CA PHE A 43 -1.39 -12.58 -7.55
C PHE A 43 0.01 -13.13 -7.83
N SER A 44 0.85 -12.33 -8.49
CA SER A 44 2.16 -12.75 -8.97
C SER A 44 3.30 -12.36 -8.04
N THR A 45 3.02 -11.48 -7.08
CA THR A 45 4.02 -10.89 -6.19
C THR A 45 3.38 -10.56 -4.86
N GLY A 46 4.14 -10.78 -3.78
CA GLY A 46 3.83 -10.30 -2.43
C GLY A 46 4.96 -9.41 -1.91
N SER A 47 4.62 -8.33 -1.21
CA SER A 47 5.57 -7.51 -0.46
C SER A 47 4.99 -7.21 0.92
N ARG A 48 5.83 -7.22 1.94
CA ARG A 48 5.43 -6.93 3.32
C ARG A 48 6.25 -5.84 3.95
N PHE A 49 5.56 -5.06 4.75
CA PHE A 49 6.13 -3.95 5.47
C PHE A 49 5.53 -3.86 6.88
N LYS A 50 6.29 -3.26 7.78
CA LYS A 50 5.90 -2.99 9.15
C LYS A 50 5.87 -1.49 9.37
N ALA A 51 4.81 -1.00 9.99
CA ALA A 51 4.66 0.41 10.31
C ALA A 51 5.79 0.87 11.22
N MET A 52 6.26 2.10 11.01
CA MET A 52 7.24 2.72 11.90
C MET A 52 6.64 2.94 13.30
N PRO A 53 7.46 2.87 14.37
CA PRO A 53 6.99 3.25 15.70
C PRO A 53 6.37 4.65 15.70
N GLY A 54 5.17 4.78 16.25
CA GLY A 54 4.42 6.05 16.30
C GLY A 54 3.74 6.47 14.99
N ALA A 55 3.79 5.65 13.93
CA ALA A 55 3.04 5.90 12.71
C ALA A 55 1.52 5.91 12.99
N LYS A 56 0.81 6.84 12.35
CA LYS A 56 -0.66 6.93 12.39
C LYS A 56 -1.26 5.98 11.35
N THR A 57 -1.36 4.71 11.72
CA THR A 57 -1.88 3.65 10.87
C THR A 57 -3.41 3.67 10.80
N LEU A 58 -3.98 2.95 9.84
CA LEU A 58 -5.42 2.76 9.77
C LEU A 58 -5.84 1.76 10.85
N GLY A 59 -6.53 2.25 11.90
CA GLY A 59 -6.79 1.47 13.11
C GLY A 59 -5.48 0.96 13.75
N ASP A 60 -5.55 -0.20 14.39
CA ASP A 60 -4.40 -0.81 15.10
C ASP A 60 -3.42 -1.57 14.17
N SER A 61 -3.53 -1.37 12.84
CA SER A 61 -2.69 -2.11 11.90
C SER A 61 -1.21 -1.76 12.05
N THR A 62 -0.35 -2.76 12.20
CA THR A 62 1.10 -2.57 12.31
C THR A 62 1.85 -3.17 11.12
N ASN A 63 1.14 -3.91 10.26
CA ASN A 63 1.71 -4.57 9.11
C ASN A 63 0.88 -4.25 7.88
N LEU A 64 1.60 -4.17 6.76
CA LEU A 64 1.07 -3.96 5.43
C LEU A 64 1.54 -5.12 4.57
N ALA A 65 0.60 -5.76 3.87
CA ALA A 65 0.90 -6.67 2.78
C ALA A 65 0.30 -6.11 1.49
N LEU A 66 1.11 -6.15 0.43
CA LEU A 66 0.76 -5.74 -0.92
C LEU A 66 0.90 -6.95 -1.83
N TYR A 67 -0.15 -7.28 -2.55
CA TYR A 67 -0.12 -8.34 -3.56
C TYR A 67 -0.44 -7.76 -4.93
N GLU A 68 0.47 -7.94 -5.89
CA GLU A 68 0.32 -7.39 -7.24
C GLU A 68 -0.34 -8.42 -8.17
N THR A 69 -1.22 -7.96 -9.07
CA THR A 69 -1.85 -8.80 -10.09
C THR A 69 -1.84 -8.11 -11.46
N SER A 70 -1.82 -8.91 -12.52
CA SER A 70 -1.99 -8.45 -13.91
C SER A 70 -3.41 -8.73 -14.44
N ARG A 71 -4.34 -9.16 -13.58
CA ARG A 71 -5.75 -9.31 -13.95
C ARG A 71 -6.37 -7.94 -14.21
N GLN A 72 -7.07 -7.79 -15.34
CA GLN A 72 -7.77 -6.53 -15.65
C GLN A 72 -8.89 -6.25 -14.65
N ASP A 73 -9.66 -7.28 -14.30
CA ASP A 73 -10.62 -7.23 -13.19
C ASP A 73 -9.92 -7.52 -11.86
N VAL A 74 -9.41 -6.46 -11.23
CA VAL A 74 -8.68 -6.54 -9.96
C VAL A 74 -9.61 -6.95 -8.80
N ALA A 75 -10.87 -6.51 -8.81
CA ALA A 75 -11.85 -6.92 -7.80
C ALA A 75 -12.21 -8.41 -7.95
N GLY A 76 -12.46 -8.86 -9.17
CA GLY A 76 -12.68 -10.28 -9.48
C GLY A 76 -11.49 -11.17 -9.13
N ALA A 77 -10.26 -10.65 -9.20
CA ALA A 77 -9.07 -11.38 -8.74
C ALA A 77 -9.15 -11.69 -7.23
N TRP A 78 -9.63 -10.77 -6.40
CA TRP A 78 -9.84 -11.06 -4.98
C TRP A 78 -10.89 -12.16 -4.77
N ASP A 79 -11.98 -12.13 -5.54
CA ASP A 79 -13.01 -13.17 -5.51
C ASP A 79 -12.49 -14.54 -5.95
N GLU A 80 -11.67 -14.58 -6.99
CA GLU A 80 -10.96 -15.76 -7.49
C GLU A 80 -10.06 -16.35 -6.39
N LEU A 81 -9.26 -15.53 -5.73
CA LEU A 81 -8.40 -15.95 -4.62
C LEU A 81 -9.21 -16.54 -3.46
N ARG A 82 -10.29 -15.87 -3.04
CA ARG A 82 -11.16 -16.37 -1.96
C ARG A 82 -11.80 -17.71 -2.32
N LYS A 83 -12.20 -17.90 -3.58
CA LYS A 83 -12.74 -19.19 -4.05
C LYS A 83 -11.68 -20.27 -4.05
N ALA A 84 -10.46 -19.96 -4.52
CA ALA A 84 -9.34 -20.89 -4.58
C ALA A 84 -8.89 -21.37 -3.19
N LEU A 85 -8.92 -20.48 -2.19
CA LEU A 85 -8.56 -20.79 -0.80
C LEU A 85 -9.74 -21.34 0.03
N GLY A 86 -10.96 -21.34 -0.51
CA GLY A 86 -12.17 -21.79 0.19
C GLY A 86 -12.78 -20.77 1.18
N ALA A 87 -13.92 -21.12 1.78
CA ALA A 87 -14.71 -20.27 2.69
C ALA A 87 -13.95 -19.81 3.95
N ASN A 88 -12.79 -20.41 4.20
CA ASN A 88 -11.84 -19.99 5.20
C ASN A 88 -10.47 -20.06 4.52
N PRO A 89 -9.84 -18.94 4.13
CA PRO A 89 -8.46 -18.92 3.66
C PRO A 89 -7.55 -19.22 4.85
N GLN A 90 -7.67 -20.42 5.39
CA GLN A 90 -6.79 -21.01 6.37
C GLN A 90 -5.66 -21.60 5.56
N PRO A 91 -4.45 -21.09 5.76
CA PRO A 91 -3.30 -21.78 5.24
C PRO A 91 -3.23 -23.21 5.75
N SER A 92 -2.36 -24.02 5.17
CA SER A 92 -2.05 -25.38 5.65
C SER A 92 -1.76 -25.45 7.16
N THR A 93 -1.42 -24.31 7.78
CA THR A 93 -1.29 -24.13 9.22
C THR A 93 -2.33 -23.14 9.77
N PRO A 94 -2.89 -23.40 10.98
CA PRO A 94 -3.87 -22.52 11.60
C PRO A 94 -3.37 -21.08 11.69
N ARG A 95 -4.19 -20.14 11.20
CA ARG A 95 -3.89 -18.70 11.29
C ARG A 95 -3.76 -18.25 12.74
N PRO A 96 -2.61 -17.71 13.17
CA PRO A 96 -2.51 -17.09 14.50
C PRO A 96 -3.42 -15.85 14.55
N GLU A 97 -3.97 -15.56 15.73
CA GLU A 97 -4.98 -14.51 15.88
C GLU A 97 -4.49 -13.13 15.42
N SER A 98 -5.34 -12.47 14.62
CA SER A 98 -5.02 -11.17 14.01
C SER A 98 -6.22 -10.23 13.98
N ILE A 99 -5.93 -8.94 13.99
CA ILE A 99 -6.84 -7.84 13.69
C ILE A 99 -6.64 -7.49 12.22
N VAL A 100 -7.70 -7.47 11.42
CA VAL A 100 -7.65 -7.01 10.04
C VAL A 100 -8.34 -5.65 9.99
N SER A 101 -7.57 -4.61 9.70
CA SER A 101 -8.06 -3.23 9.63
C SER A 101 -8.50 -2.85 8.23
N LEU A 102 -7.91 -3.45 7.20
CA LEU A 102 -8.27 -3.22 5.81
C LEU A 102 -7.97 -4.44 4.95
N VAL A 103 -8.90 -4.74 4.04
CA VAL A 103 -8.68 -5.54 2.83
C VAL A 103 -9.35 -4.79 1.69
N SER A 104 -8.60 -4.38 0.68
CA SER A 104 -9.15 -3.68 -0.47
C SER A 104 -8.34 -3.93 -1.73
N THR A 105 -9.02 -3.97 -2.87
CA THR A 105 -8.43 -4.06 -4.20
C THR A 105 -8.36 -2.68 -4.83
N HIS A 106 -7.30 -2.46 -5.62
CA HIS A 106 -7.05 -1.17 -6.25
C HIS A 106 -6.54 -1.34 -7.67
N THR A 107 -7.18 -0.65 -8.62
CA THR A 107 -6.78 -0.62 -10.03
C THR A 107 -5.75 0.49 -10.28
N LEU A 108 -4.68 0.16 -11.00
CA LEU A 108 -3.61 1.08 -11.35
C LEU A 108 -4.16 2.26 -12.19
N ILE A 109 -3.82 3.48 -11.78
CA ILE A 109 -4.07 4.71 -12.55
C ILE A 109 -2.81 5.11 -13.30
N SER A 110 -1.69 5.25 -12.59
CA SER A 110 -0.40 5.66 -13.16
C SER A 110 0.76 5.33 -12.23
N ALA A 111 1.95 5.24 -12.80
CA ALA A 111 3.22 5.11 -12.07
C ALA A 111 4.17 6.23 -12.49
N HIS A 112 4.97 6.71 -11.53
CA HIS A 112 5.88 7.83 -11.67
C HIS A 112 7.24 7.48 -11.07
N GLY A 113 8.33 8.01 -11.65
CA GLY A 113 9.69 7.76 -11.19
C GLY A 113 10.34 6.50 -11.77
N GLN A 114 11.57 6.22 -11.36
CA GLN A 114 12.38 5.11 -11.89
C GLN A 114 12.37 3.92 -10.92
N ALA A 115 11.34 3.08 -11.00
CA ALA A 115 11.21 1.90 -10.14
C ALA A 115 11.90 0.63 -10.68
N VAL A 116 12.28 0.60 -11.97
CA VAL A 116 12.82 -0.61 -12.64
C VAL A 116 14.12 -1.06 -11.99
N GLY A 117 14.11 -2.31 -11.50
CA GLY A 117 15.28 -2.95 -10.88
C GLY A 117 15.55 -2.52 -9.43
N LYS A 118 14.69 -1.67 -8.83
CA LYS A 118 14.83 -1.22 -7.45
C LYS A 118 13.87 -1.98 -6.53
N LYS A 119 14.44 -2.59 -5.48
CA LYS A 119 13.67 -3.15 -4.36
C LYS A 119 13.43 -2.05 -3.32
N ALA A 120 12.18 -1.76 -3.01
CA ALA A 120 11.83 -0.76 -2.00
C ALA A 120 12.27 -1.25 -0.61
N ASN A 121 13.03 -0.47 0.14
CA ASN A 121 13.31 -0.77 1.56
C ASN A 121 12.23 -0.21 2.50
N GLY A 122 11.44 0.74 2.00
CA GLY A 122 10.29 1.28 2.71
C GLY A 122 9.24 1.82 1.75
N ALA A 123 8.06 2.09 2.29
CA ALA A 123 6.95 2.69 1.56
C ALA A 123 6.23 3.72 2.41
N LEU A 124 5.74 4.79 1.78
CA LEU A 124 4.71 5.68 2.34
C LEU A 124 3.40 5.37 1.65
N VAL A 125 2.41 4.94 2.42
CA VAL A 125 1.06 4.66 1.94
C VAL A 125 0.14 5.79 2.33
N VAL A 126 -0.55 6.35 1.34
CA VAL A 126 -1.55 7.41 1.51
C VAL A 126 -2.89 6.92 0.97
N LEU A 127 -3.88 6.86 1.85
CA LEU A 127 -5.28 6.61 1.54
C LEU A 127 -6.04 7.94 1.63
N ALA A 128 -6.70 8.34 0.55
CA ALA A 128 -7.38 9.63 0.47
C ALA A 128 -8.72 9.55 -0.26
N ASN A 129 -9.58 10.54 0.02
CA ASN A 129 -10.81 10.80 -0.71
C ASN A 129 -10.69 12.12 -1.45
N LEU A 130 -11.29 12.18 -2.64
CA LEU A 130 -11.54 13.45 -3.31
C LEU A 130 -12.72 14.11 -2.60
N ILE A 131 -12.58 15.39 -2.23
CA ILE A 131 -13.64 16.14 -1.54
C ILE A 131 -14.76 16.48 -2.51
N ASP A 132 -14.41 16.77 -3.76
CA ASP A 132 -15.31 17.09 -4.85
C ASP A 132 -14.90 16.30 -6.10
N GLU A 133 -15.70 15.31 -6.49
CA GLU A 133 -15.44 14.45 -7.65
C GLU A 133 -15.34 15.23 -8.97
N THR A 134 -15.95 16.43 -9.07
CA THR A 134 -15.82 17.28 -10.26
C THR A 134 -14.41 17.85 -10.44
N LYS A 135 -13.58 17.80 -9.39
CA LYS A 135 -12.19 18.26 -9.38
C LYS A 135 -11.18 17.17 -9.73
N TRP A 136 -11.64 16.01 -10.23
CA TRP A 136 -10.78 14.87 -10.54
C TRP A 136 -9.62 15.24 -11.48
N ASP A 137 -9.90 15.97 -12.56
CA ASP A 137 -8.89 16.35 -13.54
C ASP A 137 -7.87 17.32 -12.96
N GLU A 138 -8.33 18.38 -12.27
CA GLU A 138 -7.45 19.34 -11.59
C GLU A 138 -6.57 18.67 -10.53
N TYR A 139 -7.12 17.76 -9.74
CA TYR A 139 -6.39 17.00 -8.74
C TYR A 139 -5.36 16.06 -9.39
N THR A 140 -5.74 15.37 -10.46
CA THR A 140 -4.88 14.45 -11.20
C THR A 140 -3.73 15.20 -11.86
N GLU A 141 -3.99 16.37 -12.43
CA GLU A 141 -2.98 17.26 -12.99
C GLU A 141 -2.03 17.73 -11.90
N TRP A 142 -2.53 18.27 -10.79
CA TRP A 142 -1.71 18.70 -9.67
C TRP A 142 -0.82 17.58 -9.12
N LEU A 143 -1.38 16.38 -8.91
CA LEU A 143 -0.61 15.23 -8.45
C LEU A 143 0.52 14.87 -9.41
N THR A 144 0.22 14.89 -10.72
CA THR A 144 1.12 14.40 -11.77
C THR A 144 2.21 15.41 -12.10
N GLN A 145 1.85 16.68 -12.22
CA GLN A 145 2.75 17.74 -12.69
C GLN A 145 3.55 18.38 -11.57
N HIS A 146 3.02 18.37 -10.34
CA HIS A 146 3.62 19.06 -9.21
C HIS A 146 3.91 18.12 -8.05
N HIS A 147 2.88 17.57 -7.41
CA HIS A 147 3.05 16.94 -6.10
C HIS A 147 4.00 15.74 -6.11
N ILE A 148 3.77 14.75 -6.99
CA ILE A 148 4.60 13.55 -7.05
C ILE A 148 6.03 13.89 -7.52
N PRO A 149 6.24 14.67 -8.60
CA PRO A 149 7.57 15.09 -9.00
C PRO A 149 8.34 15.82 -7.89
N GLU A 150 7.70 16.75 -7.18
CA GLU A 150 8.32 17.48 -6.07
C GLU A 150 8.73 16.53 -4.93
N ILE A 151 7.89 15.54 -4.58
CA ILE A 151 8.25 14.50 -3.59
C ILE A 151 9.48 13.72 -4.05
N ILE A 152 9.52 13.29 -5.32
CA ILE A 152 10.64 12.52 -5.86
C ILE A 152 11.92 13.37 -5.86
N GLN A 153 11.83 14.66 -6.19
CA GLN A 153 12.96 15.59 -6.21
C GLN A 153 13.62 15.81 -4.84
N THR A 154 12.90 15.59 -3.73
CA THR A 154 13.50 15.61 -2.38
C THR A 154 14.56 14.51 -2.17
N GLY A 155 14.57 13.48 -3.01
CA GLY A 155 15.39 12.28 -2.82
C GLY A 155 14.96 11.44 -1.61
N ALA A 156 13.76 11.67 -1.07
CA ALA A 156 13.16 10.83 -0.03
C ALA A 156 12.56 9.54 -0.61
N PHE A 157 11.93 9.65 -1.77
CA PHE A 157 11.26 8.56 -2.49
C PHE A 157 11.70 8.58 -3.95
N TYR A 158 11.82 7.41 -4.59
CA TYR A 158 12.28 7.31 -5.98
C TYR A 158 11.15 7.04 -6.98
N ALA A 159 9.99 6.60 -6.48
CA ALA A 159 8.83 6.29 -7.30
C ALA A 159 7.54 6.51 -6.51
N ALA A 160 6.44 6.71 -7.25
CA ALA A 160 5.09 6.72 -6.73
C ALA A 160 4.15 5.98 -7.68
N THR A 161 3.26 5.16 -7.12
CA THR A 161 2.20 4.49 -7.89
C THR A 161 0.84 4.90 -7.35
N ARG A 162 -0.07 5.29 -8.25
CA ARG A 162 -1.42 5.75 -7.95
C ARG A 162 -2.43 4.69 -8.34
N TYR A 163 -3.42 4.49 -7.50
CA TYR A 163 -4.50 3.54 -7.73
C TYR A 163 -5.86 4.13 -7.36
N ARG A 164 -6.90 3.58 -8.01
CA ARG A 164 -8.30 3.78 -7.65
C ARG A 164 -8.76 2.57 -6.84
N THR A 165 -9.36 2.79 -5.67
CA THR A 165 -9.97 1.73 -4.88
C THR A 165 -11.18 1.16 -5.62
N ASN A 166 -11.26 -0.16 -5.71
CA ASN A 166 -12.42 -0.85 -6.26
C ASN A 166 -13.50 -1.00 -5.17
N ASP A 167 -14.75 -0.69 -5.53
CA ASP A 167 -15.94 -0.82 -4.68
C ASP A 167 -15.75 -0.33 -3.23
N PRO A 168 -15.28 0.93 -3.02
CA PRO A 168 -15.00 1.44 -1.70
C PRO A 168 -16.27 1.44 -0.84
N GLN A 169 -16.19 0.87 0.35
CA GLN A 169 -17.28 0.95 1.33
C GLN A 169 -17.37 2.35 1.95
N GLU A 170 -18.48 2.67 2.59
CA GLU A 170 -18.65 3.94 3.30
C GLU A 170 -17.48 4.17 4.28
N GLY A 171 -16.86 5.35 4.19
CA GLY A 171 -15.70 5.72 5.00
C GLY A 171 -14.35 5.18 4.52
N GLN A 172 -14.30 4.31 3.52
CA GLN A 172 -13.04 3.90 2.88
C GLN A 172 -12.53 4.98 1.91
N ALA A 173 -11.22 4.98 1.71
CA ALA A 173 -10.58 5.86 0.74
C ALA A 173 -10.89 5.42 -0.70
N HIS A 174 -11.18 6.36 -1.60
CA HIS A 174 -11.34 6.13 -3.04
C HIS A 174 -10.00 6.06 -3.78
N LEU A 175 -8.94 6.58 -3.16
CA LEU A 175 -7.62 6.70 -3.75
C LEU A 175 -6.56 6.09 -2.85
N LEU A 176 -5.58 5.46 -3.50
CA LEU A 176 -4.37 4.96 -2.89
C LEU A 176 -3.16 5.51 -3.64
N VAL A 177 -2.20 6.06 -2.91
CA VAL A 177 -0.87 6.40 -3.43
C VAL A 177 0.18 5.67 -2.60
N ILE A 178 1.08 4.97 -3.27
CA ILE A 178 2.22 4.30 -2.65
C ILE A 178 3.50 4.97 -3.16
N TYR A 179 4.27 5.56 -2.27
CA TYR A 179 5.62 6.04 -2.57
C TYR A 179 6.65 5.02 -2.11
N GLU A 180 7.67 4.76 -2.92
CA GLU A 180 8.71 3.76 -2.65
C GLU A 180 10.05 4.44 -2.35
N THR A 181 10.79 3.93 -1.36
CA THR A 181 12.10 4.46 -0.97
C THR A 181 13.15 3.35 -0.79
N GLU A 182 14.40 3.64 -1.15
CA GLU A 182 15.57 2.79 -0.87
C GLU A 182 16.14 3.06 0.54
N LEU A 183 15.65 4.08 1.24
CA LEU A 183 16.04 4.35 2.63
C LEU A 183 15.55 3.20 3.51
N ARG A 184 16.48 2.61 4.26
CA ARG A 184 16.17 1.52 5.20
C ARG A 184 15.31 1.99 6.36
N ASP A 185 15.47 3.25 6.75
CA ASP A 185 14.63 3.91 7.75
C ASP A 185 13.65 4.86 7.05
N PRO A 186 12.37 4.49 6.92
CA PRO A 186 11.33 5.37 6.40
C PRO A 186 11.20 6.69 7.17
N ALA A 187 11.64 6.78 8.43
CA ALA A 187 11.63 8.04 9.16
C ALA A 187 12.60 9.07 8.56
N GLU A 188 13.72 8.64 7.96
CA GLU A 188 14.60 9.55 7.21
C GLU A 188 13.90 10.09 5.96
N ALA A 189 13.14 9.24 5.25
CA ALA A 189 12.33 9.67 4.11
C ALA A 189 11.28 10.71 4.55
N MET A 190 10.59 10.46 5.67
CA MET A 190 9.60 11.39 6.21
C MET A 190 10.22 12.72 6.63
N LYS A 191 11.37 12.73 7.30
CA LYS A 191 12.09 13.97 7.66
C LYS A 191 12.46 14.81 6.44
N LYS A 192 12.94 14.17 5.37
CA LYS A 192 13.25 14.85 4.10
C LYS A 192 12.00 15.46 3.48
N LEU A 193 10.89 14.71 3.46
CA LEU A 193 9.61 15.20 2.95
C LEU A 193 9.07 16.37 3.79
N GLU A 194 9.15 16.27 5.12
CA GLU A 194 8.75 17.34 6.04
C GLU A 194 9.58 18.60 5.84
N ALA A 195 10.91 18.48 5.70
CA ALA A 195 11.79 19.61 5.47
C ALA A 195 11.53 20.33 4.12
N ALA A 196 11.03 19.60 3.12
CA ALA A 196 10.69 20.17 1.82
C ALA A 196 9.26 20.74 1.77
N ARG A 197 8.42 20.44 2.76
CA ARG A 197 6.96 20.62 2.68
C ARG A 197 6.52 22.04 2.33
N ASP A 198 7.18 23.04 2.90
CA ASP A 198 6.83 24.46 2.71
C ASP A 198 7.22 25.00 1.32
N THR A 199 8.05 24.26 0.59
CA THR A 199 8.49 24.61 -0.78
C THR A 199 7.64 23.95 -1.87
N MET A 200 6.79 22.99 -1.50
CA MET A 200 5.98 22.21 -2.42
C MET A 200 4.71 22.97 -2.83
N THR A 201 4.23 22.69 -4.04
CA THR A 201 2.94 23.19 -4.52
C THR A 201 1.81 22.64 -3.61
N PRO A 202 1.06 23.50 -2.91
CA PRO A 202 0.13 23.04 -1.89
C PRO A 202 -1.08 22.33 -2.50
N ASN A 203 -1.63 21.38 -1.75
CA ASN A 203 -2.95 20.83 -2.04
C ASN A 203 -4.00 21.93 -1.84
N ARG A 204 -4.77 22.25 -2.88
CA ARG A 204 -5.79 23.33 -2.86
C ARG A 204 -7.11 22.88 -2.24
N GLY A 205 -7.06 21.96 -1.28
CA GLY A 205 -8.24 21.37 -0.66
C GLY A 205 -8.95 20.35 -1.56
N TYR A 206 -8.22 19.68 -2.46
CA TYR A 206 -8.78 18.67 -3.34
C TYR A 206 -9.16 17.40 -2.59
N THR A 207 -8.39 17.03 -1.56
CA THR A 207 -8.53 15.74 -0.89
C THR A 207 -8.56 15.82 0.62
N SER A 208 -9.21 14.84 1.23
CA SER A 208 -9.07 14.49 2.64
C SER A 208 -8.25 13.22 2.77
N VAL A 209 -7.26 13.24 3.66
CA VAL A 209 -6.43 12.05 3.94
C VAL A 209 -7.15 11.19 4.98
N VAL A 210 -7.50 9.96 4.60
CA VAL A 210 -8.11 8.96 5.47
C VAL A 210 -7.06 8.31 6.35
N ALA A 211 -5.92 7.94 5.76
CA ALA A 211 -4.78 7.39 6.49
C ALA A 211 -3.46 7.67 5.76
N MET A 212 -2.40 7.88 6.53
CA MET A 212 -1.05 8.05 6.00
C MET A 212 -0.04 7.46 6.98
N ALA A 213 0.73 6.47 6.53
CA ALA A 213 1.75 5.83 7.36
C ALA A 213 2.97 5.41 6.52
N ALA A 214 4.14 5.57 7.14
CA ALA A 214 5.40 5.06 6.63
C ALA A 214 5.66 3.65 7.17
N TYR A 215 6.13 2.77 6.31
CA TYR A 215 6.39 1.37 6.61
C TYR A 215 7.79 0.97 6.13
N ALA A 216 8.48 0.16 6.94
CA ALA A 216 9.77 -0.46 6.60
C ALA A 216 9.54 -1.88 6.10
N ARG A 217 10.25 -2.31 5.04
CA ARG A 217 10.09 -3.64 4.48
C ARG A 217 10.49 -4.72 5.50
N THR A 218 9.71 -5.79 5.59
CA THR A 218 10.01 -6.97 6.39
C THR A 218 10.56 -8.06 5.47
N LYS A 219 11.89 -8.13 5.35
CA LYS A 219 12.68 -9.00 4.44
C LYS A 219 12.56 -8.70 2.93
#